data_AF-A0A2Y9BU57-F1
#
_entry.id   AF-A0A2Y9BU57-F1
#
_cell.length_a   1.000
_cell.length_b   1.000
_cell.length_c   1.000
_cell.angle_alpha   90.00
_cell.angle_beta   90.00
_cell.angle_gamma   90.00
#
_symmetry.space_group_name_H-M   'P 1'
#
loop_
_entity.id
_entity.type
_entity.pdbx_description
1 polymer ?
#
loop_
_entity_poly.entity_id
_entity_poly.type
_entity_poly.pdbx_seq_one_letter_code
_entity_poly.pdbx_strand_id
1 'polypeptide(L)'
;MSEHIEAVDYVMDALDPAERSAAEQHLATCAECRGEVAQFQELTAALGKSVPPVDPPARLRDNVLAQVSTTPQDNVRTLSPRRRGRWLAAAAAAVVLAGGATTVALWPQTPTTISAVQQVESAADATTFTAPLGDGTMRIVASKSLNRSVIRLSDVSDLPSGKVYQAWMIADNRPVSAGVVTPGQDTVMKGSPNAATGAAVTVEPAGGSQEPTTTPVSSVSFG
;
A
#
# COMPACT_ATOMS: atom_id res chain seq x y z
N MET A 1 -14.63 4.36 28.73
CA MET A 1 -15.53 3.82 27.70
C MET A 1 -15.14 4.54 26.44
N SER A 2 -14.25 3.95 25.63
CA SER A 2 -13.79 4.61 24.40
C SER A 2 -14.96 4.62 23.42
N GLU A 3 -15.41 5.80 23.00
CA GLU A 3 -16.36 5.92 21.90
C GLU A 3 -15.66 5.42 20.62
N HIS A 4 -16.05 4.23 20.18
CA HIS A 4 -15.65 3.68 18.89
C HIS A 4 -16.55 4.27 17.79
N ILE A 5 -16.00 4.43 16.59
CA ILE A 5 -16.79 4.81 15.41
C ILE A 5 -17.51 3.58 14.85
N GLU A 6 -18.67 3.77 14.24
CA GLU A 6 -19.34 2.70 13.48
C GLU A 6 -18.65 2.53 12.11
N ALA A 7 -17.60 1.70 12.09
CA ALA A 7 -16.70 1.58 10.94
C ALA A 7 -17.39 1.08 9.66
N VAL A 8 -18.38 0.19 9.79
CA VAL A 8 -19.18 -0.30 8.65
C VAL A 8 -19.97 0.83 8.02
N ASP A 9 -20.66 1.63 8.84
CA ASP A 9 -21.50 2.73 8.37
C ASP A 9 -20.68 3.85 7.74
N TYR A 10 -19.50 4.13 8.29
CA TYR A 10 -18.52 5.03 7.67
C TYR A 10 -18.09 4.52 6.28
N VAL A 11 -17.75 3.23 6.17
CA VAL A 11 -17.26 2.63 4.91
C VAL A 11 -18.36 2.51 3.85
N MET A 12 -19.59 2.25 4.26
CA MET A 12 -20.75 2.14 3.37
C MET A 12 -21.38 3.50 3.03
N ASP A 13 -20.77 4.60 3.47
CA ASP A 13 -21.26 5.97 3.26
C ASP A 13 -22.66 6.20 3.90
N ALA A 14 -23.00 5.46 4.95
CA ALA A 14 -24.32 5.45 5.59
C ALA A 14 -24.48 6.47 6.72
N LEU A 15 -23.38 7.06 7.20
CA LEU A 15 -23.40 8.11 8.24
C LEU A 15 -23.92 9.44 7.71
N ASP A 16 -24.62 10.18 8.57
CA ASP A 16 -25.00 11.55 8.29
C ASP A 16 -23.77 12.49 8.26
N PRO A 17 -23.89 13.73 7.73
CA PRO A 17 -22.74 14.64 7.63
C PRO A 17 -22.09 15.01 8.97
N ALA A 18 -22.85 15.07 10.06
CA ALA A 18 -22.33 15.41 11.38
C ALA A 18 -21.58 14.21 11.99
N GLU A 19 -22.16 13.02 11.89
CA GLU A 19 -21.55 11.74 12.30
C GLU A 19 -20.27 11.46 11.51
N ARG A 20 -20.29 11.71 10.20
CA ARG A 20 -19.10 11.57 9.35
C ARG A 20 -17.99 12.52 9.76
N SER A 21 -18.30 13.79 10.02
CA SER A 21 -17.31 14.76 10.48
C SER A 21 -16.70 14.35 11.83
N ALA A 22 -17.52 13.84 12.75
CA ALA A 22 -17.04 13.32 14.02
C ALA A 22 -16.14 12.09 13.83
N ALA A 23 -16.54 11.15 12.96
CA ALA A 23 -15.73 9.98 12.61
C ALA A 23 -14.39 10.37 11.99
N GLU A 24 -14.35 11.34 11.07
CA GLU A 24 -13.11 11.83 10.44
C GLU A 24 -12.16 12.48 11.44
N GLN A 25 -12.69 13.28 12.37
CA GLN A 25 -11.90 13.88 13.45
C GLN A 25 -11.31 12.81 14.37
N HIS A 26 -12.08 11.78 14.70
CA HIS A 26 -11.60 10.64 15.48
C HIS A 26 -10.53 9.84 14.72
N LEU A 27 -10.76 9.55 13.44
CA LEU A 27 -9.83 8.82 12.57
C LEU A 27 -8.51 9.57 12.36
N ALA A 28 -8.48 10.90 12.49
CA ALA A 28 -7.22 11.66 12.45
C ALA A 28 -6.27 11.29 13.61
N THR A 29 -6.81 10.84 14.74
CA THR A 29 -6.01 10.64 15.97
C THR A 29 -5.94 9.18 16.44
N CYS A 30 -6.92 8.34 16.11
CA CYS A 30 -6.99 6.95 16.57
C CYS A 30 -6.45 5.95 15.53
N ALA A 31 -5.34 5.27 15.83
CA ALA A 31 -4.76 4.27 14.94
C ALA A 31 -5.56 2.96 14.87
N GLU A 32 -6.20 2.58 15.96
CA GLU A 32 -7.01 1.35 16.06
C GLU A 32 -8.25 1.44 15.16
N CYS A 33 -9.03 2.52 15.28
CA CYS A 33 -10.20 2.77 14.43
C CYS A 33 -9.82 2.91 12.95
N ARG A 34 -8.64 3.46 12.62
CA ARG A 34 -8.12 3.44 11.24
C ARG A 34 -7.86 2.03 10.74
N GLY A 35 -7.34 1.15 11.60
CA GLY A 35 -7.12 -0.26 11.28
C GLY A 35 -8.43 -1.01 11.04
N GLU A 36 -9.46 -0.72 11.81
CA GLU A 36 -10.80 -1.29 11.64
C GLU A 36 -11.46 -0.85 10.33
N VAL A 37 -11.44 0.46 10.04
CA VAL A 37 -11.94 1.00 8.76
C VAL A 37 -11.22 0.38 7.57
N ALA A 38 -9.90 0.21 7.63
CA ALA A 38 -9.14 -0.42 6.56
C ALA A 38 -9.58 -1.87 6.28
N GLN A 39 -9.86 -2.66 7.33
CA GLN A 39 -10.36 -4.04 7.18
C GLN A 39 -11.73 -4.08 6.50
N PHE A 40 -12.64 -3.19 6.88
CA PHE A 40 -13.95 -3.11 6.24
C PHE A 40 -13.88 -2.58 4.80
N GLN A 41 -12.96 -1.65 4.50
CA GLN A 41 -12.74 -1.18 3.13
C GLN A 41 -12.26 -2.30 2.20
N GLU A 42 -11.39 -3.21 2.68
CA GLU A 42 -10.98 -4.38 1.91
C GLU A 42 -12.17 -5.30 1.58
N LEU A 43 -13.06 -5.54 2.54
CA LEU A 43 -14.27 -6.32 2.35
C LEU A 43 -15.22 -5.66 1.34
N THR A 44 -15.49 -4.36 1.49
CA THR A 44 -16.37 -3.61 0.59
C THR A 44 -15.80 -3.55 -0.83
N ALA A 45 -14.49 -3.41 -0.99
CA ALA A 45 -13.84 -3.46 -2.30
C ALA A 45 -13.96 -4.85 -2.97
N ALA A 46 -13.91 -5.94 -2.19
CA ALA A 46 -14.13 -7.28 -2.69
C ALA A 46 -15.58 -7.47 -3.16
N LEU A 47 -16.56 -6.97 -2.39
CA LEU A 47 -17.97 -7.00 -2.76
C LEU A 47 -18.24 -6.18 -4.04
N GLY A 48 -17.65 -4.99 -4.17
CA GLY A 48 -17.80 -4.15 -5.36
C GLY A 48 -17.32 -4.83 -6.65
N LYS A 49 -16.30 -5.69 -6.56
CA LYS A 49 -15.77 -6.47 -7.70
C LYS A 49 -16.62 -7.69 -8.07
N SER A 50 -17.56 -8.10 -7.19
CA SER A 50 -18.47 -9.21 -7.47
C SER A 50 -19.66 -8.81 -8.35
N VAL A 51 -19.90 -7.51 -8.50
CA VAL A 51 -20.98 -6.96 -9.33
C VAL A 51 -20.54 -6.96 -10.80
N PRO A 52 -21.39 -7.36 -11.76
CA PRO A 52 -21.08 -7.26 -13.17
C PRO A 52 -20.69 -5.82 -13.57
N PRO A 53 -19.59 -5.63 -14.32
CA PRO A 53 -19.20 -4.31 -14.78
C PRO A 53 -20.23 -3.76 -15.77
N VAL A 54 -20.55 -2.47 -15.63
CA VAL A 54 -21.39 -1.72 -16.56
C VAL A 54 -20.50 -0.72 -17.31
N ASP A 55 -20.56 -0.75 -18.63
CA ASP A 55 -19.75 0.15 -19.45
C ASP A 55 -20.18 1.61 -19.23
N PRO A 56 -19.24 2.50 -18.85
CA PRO A 56 -19.54 3.92 -18.72
C PRO A 56 -19.77 4.55 -20.11
N PRO A 57 -20.55 5.64 -20.21
CA PRO A 57 -20.69 6.38 -21.45
C PRO A 57 -19.32 6.85 -21.99
N ALA A 58 -19.08 6.72 -23.30
CA ALA A 58 -17.79 7.05 -23.92
C ALA A 58 -17.27 8.47 -23.57
N ARG A 59 -18.19 9.44 -23.43
CA ARG A 59 -17.88 10.83 -23.04
C ARG A 59 -17.40 11.00 -21.59
N LEU A 60 -17.63 10.03 -20.71
CA LEU A 60 -17.34 10.17 -19.28
C LEU A 60 -15.85 10.39 -19.03
N ARG A 61 -15.00 9.65 -19.75
CA ARG A 61 -13.54 9.79 -19.66
C ARG A 61 -13.10 11.20 -20.03
N ASP A 62 -13.55 11.70 -21.18
CA ASP A 62 -13.15 13.01 -21.69
C ASP A 62 -13.66 14.13 -20.76
N ASN A 63 -14.87 14.00 -20.23
CA ASN A 63 -15.44 14.95 -19.26
C ASN A 63 -14.62 14.99 -17.96
N VAL A 64 -14.25 13.84 -17.41
CA VAL A 64 -13.43 13.77 -16.18
C VAL A 64 -12.06 14.37 -16.43
N LEU A 65 -11.40 14.03 -17.54
CA LEU A 65 -10.08 14.58 -17.88
C LEU A 65 -10.13 16.10 -18.14
N ALA A 66 -11.18 16.59 -18.79
CA ALA A 66 -11.39 18.03 -18.98
C ALA A 66 -11.60 18.74 -17.63
N GLN A 67 -12.37 18.15 -16.71
CA GLN A 67 -12.60 18.71 -15.38
C GLN A 67 -11.33 18.70 -14.52
N VAL A 68 -10.52 17.65 -14.58
CA VAL A 68 -9.21 17.60 -13.92
C VAL A 68 -8.28 18.70 -14.43
N SER A 69 -8.28 18.97 -15.74
CA SER A 69 -7.41 20.00 -16.35
C SER A 69 -7.75 21.44 -15.94
N THR A 70 -9.01 21.68 -15.55
CA THR A 70 -9.53 23.01 -15.21
C THR A 70 -9.71 23.22 -13.70
N THR A 71 -9.82 22.13 -12.93
CA THR A 71 -9.86 22.18 -11.47
C THR A 71 -8.45 22.47 -10.96
N PRO A 72 -8.22 23.57 -10.22
CA PRO A 72 -6.95 23.83 -9.57
C PRO A 72 -6.55 22.63 -8.73
N GLN A 73 -5.49 21.94 -9.14
CA GLN A 73 -4.89 20.90 -8.34
C GLN A 73 -4.01 21.61 -7.31
N ASP A 74 -4.11 21.25 -6.03
CA ASP A 74 -3.14 21.70 -5.03
C ASP A 74 -1.78 21.05 -5.36
N ASN A 75 -1.05 21.72 -6.23
CA ASN A 75 0.26 21.31 -6.71
C ASN A 75 1.28 21.58 -5.61
N VAL A 76 1.95 20.51 -5.16
CA VAL A 76 3.11 20.59 -4.27
C VAL A 76 4.08 21.62 -4.82
N ARG A 77 4.23 22.75 -4.12
CA ARG A 77 5.06 23.88 -4.55
C ARG A 77 6.49 23.40 -4.81
N THR A 78 6.91 23.39 -6.08
CA THR A 78 8.33 23.25 -6.43
C THR A 78 9.07 24.49 -5.92
N LEU A 79 9.80 24.35 -4.82
CA LEU A 79 10.64 25.41 -4.28
C LEU A 79 11.83 25.62 -5.22
N SER A 80 11.78 26.70 -6.02
CA SER A 80 12.95 27.18 -6.77
C SER A 80 14.02 27.68 -5.78
N PRO A 81 15.27 27.16 -5.83
CA PRO A 81 16.33 27.63 -4.95
C PRO A 81 16.79 29.01 -5.41
N ARG A 82 16.30 30.04 -4.72
CA ARG A 82 16.74 31.43 -4.92
C ARG A 82 18.21 31.55 -4.48
N ARG A 83 19.15 31.62 -5.43
CA ARG A 83 20.58 31.92 -5.18
C ARG A 83 20.69 33.20 -4.35
N ARG A 84 21.01 33.06 -3.06
CA ARG A 84 21.31 34.20 -2.19
C ARG A 84 22.77 34.59 -2.40
N GLY A 85 22.95 35.70 -3.10
CA GLY A 85 24.23 36.41 -3.17
C GLY A 85 24.68 36.82 -1.76
N ARG A 86 25.96 36.57 -1.50
CA ARG A 86 26.68 36.97 -0.29
C ARG A 86 26.86 38.49 -0.31
N TRP A 87 26.20 39.21 0.58
CA TRP A 87 26.70 40.48 1.11
C TRP A 87 26.22 40.66 2.55
N LEU A 88 27.18 40.64 3.47
CA LEU A 88 27.07 41.07 4.86
C LEU A 88 27.31 42.59 4.89
N ALA A 89 26.35 43.34 5.43
CA ALA A 89 26.53 44.67 6.02
C ALA A 89 25.17 45.04 6.66
N ALA A 90 24.99 45.00 7.99
CA ALA A 90 25.49 45.90 9.02
C ALA A 90 24.38 46.86 9.52
N ALA A 91 24.20 46.85 10.84
CA ALA A 91 23.72 47.90 11.73
C ALA A 91 22.20 48.12 11.98
N ALA A 92 21.91 48.09 13.30
CA ALA A 92 21.15 49.06 14.09
C ALA A 92 19.81 48.60 14.68
N ALA A 93 19.71 48.88 15.99
CA ALA A 93 18.72 48.45 16.95
C ALA A 93 17.39 49.21 16.86
N ALA A 94 16.30 48.53 17.24
CA ALA A 94 15.22 49.13 18.04
C ALA A 94 14.27 48.03 18.53
N VAL A 95 14.10 47.94 19.85
CA VAL A 95 13.01 47.22 20.51
C VAL A 95 11.74 48.03 20.34
N VAL A 96 10.70 47.48 19.70
CA VAL A 96 9.30 47.81 20.02
C VAL A 96 8.46 46.55 19.89
N LEU A 97 7.81 46.22 21.01
CA LEU A 97 6.80 45.19 21.21
C LEU A 97 5.62 45.39 20.24
N ALA A 98 5.39 44.43 19.34
CA ALA A 98 4.07 44.00 18.87
C ALA A 98 4.23 42.89 17.81
N GLY A 99 3.66 41.72 18.06
CA GLY A 99 3.38 40.73 16.99
C GLY A 99 4.54 39.86 16.55
N GLY A 100 5.16 39.13 17.47
CA GLY A 100 6.08 38.04 17.13
C GLY A 100 5.46 36.70 17.48
N ALA A 101 4.49 36.24 16.67
CA ALA A 101 4.06 34.85 16.74
C ALA A 101 5.30 33.96 16.60
N THR A 102 5.68 33.25 17.67
CA THR A 102 6.59 32.12 17.59
C THR A 102 5.85 31.03 16.83
N THR A 103 5.73 31.22 15.51
CA THR A 103 5.53 30.10 14.61
C THR A 103 6.86 29.37 14.65
N VAL A 104 6.98 28.45 15.62
CA VAL A 104 7.71 27.22 15.35
C VAL A 104 7.10 26.76 14.05
N ALA A 105 7.85 26.91 12.96
CA ALA A 105 7.46 26.35 11.69
C ALA A 105 7.37 24.84 11.97
N LEU A 106 6.17 24.39 12.30
CA LEU A 106 5.75 23.02 12.08
C LEU A 106 5.94 22.85 10.58
N TRP A 107 7.15 22.47 10.18
CA TRP A 107 7.33 21.77 8.93
C TRP A 107 6.33 20.62 9.00
N PRO A 108 5.32 20.58 8.12
CA PRO A 108 4.63 19.33 7.93
C PRO A 108 5.72 18.38 7.43
N GLN A 109 6.21 17.54 8.33
CA GLN A 109 6.82 16.29 7.94
C GLN A 109 5.67 15.57 7.26
N THR A 110 5.48 15.79 5.96
CA THR A 110 4.62 14.91 5.18
C THR A 110 5.26 13.55 5.37
N PRO A 111 4.64 12.64 6.14
CA PRO A 111 5.18 11.32 6.25
C PRO A 111 5.15 10.81 4.83
N THR A 112 6.31 10.59 4.22
CA THR A 112 6.37 9.83 2.99
C THR A 112 5.89 8.46 3.42
N THR A 113 4.62 8.16 3.17
CA THR A 113 4.08 6.82 3.42
C THR A 113 4.72 5.93 2.36
N ILE A 114 5.95 5.49 2.64
CA ILE A 114 6.68 4.55 1.80
C ILE A 114 5.77 3.32 1.66
N SER A 115 5.50 2.88 0.43
CA SER A 115 4.69 1.67 0.21
C SER A 115 5.32 0.49 0.93
N ALA A 116 4.51 -0.48 1.39
CA ALA A 116 5.04 -1.67 2.07
C ALA A 116 6.07 -2.42 1.21
N VAL A 117 5.92 -2.39 -0.12
CA VAL A 117 6.91 -2.91 -1.07
C VAL A 117 8.25 -2.19 -0.91
N GLN A 118 8.24 -0.86 -1.00
CA GLN A 118 9.48 -0.09 -0.94
C GLN A 118 10.11 -0.09 0.45
N GLN A 119 9.33 -0.23 1.53
CA GLN A 119 9.88 -0.44 2.87
C GLN A 119 10.69 -1.73 2.95
N VAL A 120 10.17 -2.84 2.40
CA VAL A 120 10.88 -4.13 2.40
C VAL A 120 12.10 -4.09 1.49
N GLU A 121 11.98 -3.53 0.29
CA GLU A 121 13.11 -3.49 -0.66
C GLU A 121 14.25 -2.56 -0.23
N SER A 122 13.94 -1.50 0.53
CA SER A 122 14.94 -0.57 1.06
C SER A 122 15.46 -0.93 2.45
N ALA A 123 14.96 -2.01 3.06
CA ALA A 123 15.37 -2.42 4.40
C ALA A 123 16.85 -2.82 4.44
N ALA A 124 17.57 -2.41 5.48
CA ALA A 124 18.99 -2.71 5.63
C ALA A 124 19.29 -4.22 5.75
N ASP A 125 18.30 -5.00 6.21
CA ASP A 125 18.37 -6.46 6.34
C ASP A 125 17.61 -7.20 5.23
N ALA A 126 17.25 -6.51 4.14
CA ALA A 126 16.57 -7.12 3.00
C ALA A 126 17.43 -8.23 2.38
N THR A 127 16.88 -9.44 2.33
CA THR A 127 17.50 -10.60 1.68
C THR A 127 16.68 -11.00 0.47
N THR A 128 17.34 -11.22 -0.66
CA THR A 128 16.70 -11.62 -1.92
C THR A 128 16.89 -13.11 -2.18
N PHE A 129 15.79 -13.80 -2.43
CA PHE A 129 15.72 -15.20 -2.84
C PHE A 129 15.19 -15.28 -4.27
N THR A 130 15.80 -16.13 -5.09
CA THR A 130 15.41 -16.26 -6.50
C THR A 130 15.35 -17.74 -6.87
N ALA A 131 14.34 -18.13 -7.64
CA ALA A 131 14.21 -19.47 -8.22
C ALA A 131 13.59 -19.40 -9.63
N PRO A 132 13.94 -20.35 -10.52
CA PRO A 132 13.29 -20.46 -11.82
C PRO A 132 11.80 -20.81 -11.68
N LEU A 133 10.97 -20.31 -12.58
CA LEU A 133 9.54 -20.65 -12.70
C LEU A 133 9.19 -20.78 -14.19
N GLY A 134 9.22 -22.01 -14.71
CA GLY A 134 9.11 -22.25 -16.15
C GLY A 134 10.22 -21.52 -16.91
N ASP A 135 9.83 -20.71 -17.89
CA ASP A 135 10.74 -19.84 -18.66
C ASP A 135 11.11 -18.53 -17.92
N GLY A 136 10.41 -18.24 -16.83
CA GLY A 136 10.56 -17.02 -16.05
C GLY A 136 11.25 -17.24 -14.71
N THR A 137 11.14 -16.24 -13.84
CA THR A 137 11.80 -16.22 -12.53
C THR A 137 10.87 -15.73 -11.44
N MET A 138 10.91 -16.41 -10.29
CA MET A 138 10.34 -15.94 -9.04
C MET A 138 11.43 -15.27 -8.21
N ARG A 139 11.20 -14.01 -7.80
CA ARG A 139 12.05 -13.27 -6.86
C ARG A 139 11.24 -12.93 -5.60
N ILE A 140 11.80 -13.22 -4.44
CA ILE A 140 11.25 -12.84 -3.14
C ILE A 140 12.27 -11.99 -2.39
N VAL A 141 11.86 -10.83 -1.91
CA VAL A 141 12.65 -10.01 -0.98
C VAL A 141 12.01 -10.08 0.39
N ALA A 142 12.76 -10.43 1.42
CA ALA A 142 12.27 -10.51 2.79
C ALA A 142 13.14 -9.66 3.72
N SER A 143 12.49 -8.98 4.67
CA SER A 143 13.15 -8.30 5.79
C SER A 143 12.71 -8.96 7.09
N LYS A 144 13.68 -9.42 7.90
CA LYS A 144 13.40 -10.08 9.17
C LYS A 144 12.95 -9.06 10.22
N SER A 145 13.53 -7.87 10.20
CA SER A 145 13.21 -6.75 11.10
C SER A 145 11.81 -6.18 10.86
N LEU A 146 11.38 -6.07 9.61
CA LEU A 146 10.03 -5.66 9.25
C LEU A 146 9.02 -6.81 9.28
N ASN A 147 9.50 -8.05 9.38
CA ASN A 147 8.71 -9.28 9.30
C ASN A 147 7.76 -9.29 8.09
N ARG A 148 8.27 -8.88 6.94
CA ARG A 148 7.51 -8.72 5.69
C ARG A 148 8.32 -9.25 4.52
N SER A 149 7.62 -9.72 3.50
CA SER A 149 8.22 -10.14 2.24
C SER A 149 7.39 -9.67 1.04
N VAL A 150 8.08 -9.52 -0.09
CA VAL A 150 7.54 -9.10 -1.38
C VAL A 150 7.93 -10.14 -2.42
N ILE A 151 7.00 -10.54 -3.28
CA ILE A 151 7.24 -11.43 -4.41
C ILE A 151 7.00 -10.72 -5.73
N ARG A 152 7.83 -11.02 -6.73
CA ARG A 152 7.60 -10.72 -8.14
C ARG A 152 7.86 -11.95 -8.99
N LEU A 153 6.96 -12.19 -9.94
CA LEU A 153 7.15 -13.16 -11.01
C LEU A 153 7.46 -12.40 -12.29
N SER A 154 8.58 -12.71 -12.93
CA SER A 154 9.06 -12.06 -14.15
C SER A 154 9.12 -13.07 -15.29
N ASP A 155 8.67 -12.67 -16.48
CA ASP A 155 8.80 -13.45 -17.73
C ASP A 155 8.18 -14.86 -17.65
N VAL A 156 7.16 -15.03 -16.82
CA VAL A 156 6.44 -16.31 -16.66
C VAL A 156 5.32 -16.43 -17.69
N SER A 157 5.00 -17.66 -18.09
CA SER A 157 3.94 -17.91 -19.07
C SER A 157 2.56 -17.48 -18.58
N ASP A 158 1.74 -16.99 -19.51
CA ASP A 158 0.33 -16.74 -19.27
C ASP A 158 -0.40 -18.04 -18.91
N LEU A 159 -1.31 -17.95 -17.94
CA LEU A 159 -2.12 -19.07 -17.51
C LEU A 159 -3.44 -19.13 -18.29
N PRO A 160 -4.05 -20.33 -18.45
CA PRO A 160 -5.39 -20.46 -19.00
C PRO A 160 -6.41 -19.62 -18.20
N SER A 161 -7.48 -19.19 -18.86
CA SER A 161 -8.57 -18.46 -18.22
C SER A 161 -9.09 -19.21 -16.98
N GLY A 162 -9.27 -18.50 -15.87
CA GLY A 162 -9.73 -19.09 -14.61
C GLY A 162 -8.62 -19.70 -13.75
N LYS A 163 -7.35 -19.47 -14.09
CA LYS A 163 -6.19 -19.85 -13.28
C LYS A 163 -5.38 -18.63 -12.83
N VAL A 164 -4.73 -18.75 -11.68
CA VAL A 164 -3.87 -17.71 -11.09
C VAL A 164 -2.60 -18.34 -10.52
N TYR A 165 -1.54 -17.54 -10.40
CA TYR A 165 -0.40 -17.90 -9.55
C TYR A 165 -0.74 -17.56 -8.10
N GLN A 166 -0.49 -18.50 -7.19
CA GLN A 166 -0.64 -18.26 -5.76
C GLN A 166 0.66 -18.56 -5.04
N ALA A 167 1.07 -17.65 -4.17
CA ALA A 167 2.23 -17.82 -3.31
C ALA A 167 1.81 -18.45 -1.98
N TRP A 168 2.71 -19.25 -1.43
CA TRP A 168 2.58 -19.93 -0.16
C TRP A 168 3.84 -19.67 0.67
N MET A 169 3.66 -19.44 1.97
CA MET A 169 4.76 -19.49 2.93
C MET A 169 4.77 -20.85 3.62
N ILE A 170 5.96 -21.41 3.77
CA ILE A 170 6.15 -22.73 4.38
C ILE A 170 6.44 -22.54 5.86
N ALA A 171 5.39 -22.51 6.69
CA ALA A 171 5.48 -22.40 8.14
C ALA A 171 5.18 -23.76 8.77
N ASP A 172 5.99 -24.19 9.75
CA ASP A 172 5.86 -25.51 10.39
C ASP A 172 5.72 -26.68 9.40
N ASN A 173 6.48 -26.61 8.30
CA ASN A 173 6.46 -27.58 7.19
C ASN A 173 5.10 -27.70 6.48
N ARG A 174 4.24 -26.67 6.58
CA ARG A 174 2.93 -26.59 5.91
C ARG A 174 2.83 -25.33 5.04
N PRO A 175 2.20 -25.43 3.86
CA PRO A 175 1.94 -24.26 3.02
C PRO A 175 0.79 -23.44 3.63
N VAL A 176 1.06 -22.17 3.92
CA VAL A 176 0.07 -21.16 4.33
C VAL A 176 -0.09 -20.15 3.21
N SER A 177 -1.33 -19.87 2.81
CA SER A 177 -1.61 -18.95 1.70
C SER A 177 -0.99 -17.58 1.95
N ALA A 178 -0.07 -17.18 1.06
CA ALA A 178 0.62 -15.89 1.10
C ALA A 178 0.01 -14.88 0.11
N GLY A 179 -1.03 -15.28 -0.64
CA GLY A 179 -1.79 -14.43 -1.55
C GLY A 179 -1.64 -14.79 -3.03
N VAL A 180 -2.56 -14.27 -3.84
CA VAL A 180 -2.52 -14.36 -5.30
C VAL A 180 -1.51 -13.36 -5.84
N VAL A 181 -0.72 -13.78 -6.84
CA VAL A 181 0.35 -12.97 -7.43
C VAL A 181 0.04 -12.74 -8.90
N THR A 182 -0.03 -11.46 -9.31
CA THR A 182 -0.12 -11.10 -10.73
C THR A 182 1.28 -10.91 -11.30
N PRO A 183 1.65 -11.64 -12.38
CA PRO A 183 2.96 -11.50 -13.03
C PRO A 183 3.31 -10.05 -13.40
N GLY A 184 4.60 -9.72 -13.31
CA GLY A 184 5.13 -8.37 -13.56
C GLY A 184 4.94 -7.37 -12.40
N GLN A 185 4.07 -7.64 -11.43
CA GLN A 185 3.81 -6.77 -10.30
C GLN A 185 4.50 -7.25 -9.02
N ASP A 186 4.96 -6.30 -8.19
CA ASP A 186 5.40 -6.60 -6.83
C ASP A 186 4.17 -6.76 -5.95
N THR A 187 4.10 -7.88 -5.23
CA THR A 187 3.00 -8.19 -4.31
C THR A 187 3.59 -8.41 -2.92
N VAL A 188 3.03 -7.74 -1.90
CA VAL A 188 3.38 -8.02 -0.51
C VAL A 188 2.74 -9.36 -0.12
N MET A 189 3.56 -10.29 0.35
CA MET A 189 3.11 -11.60 0.78
C MET A 189 2.47 -11.53 2.17
N LYS A 190 1.36 -12.25 2.35
CA LYS A 190 0.72 -12.43 3.65
C LYS A 190 1.54 -13.40 4.51
N GLY A 191 1.56 -13.16 5.82
CA GLY A 191 2.27 -13.99 6.81
C GLY A 191 3.66 -13.46 7.19
N SER A 192 4.32 -14.19 8.11
CA SER A 192 5.62 -13.84 8.68
C SER A 192 6.78 -14.63 8.04
N PRO A 193 7.73 -14.00 7.32
CA PRO A 193 8.91 -14.69 6.82
C PRO A 193 9.81 -15.21 7.95
N ASN A 194 9.72 -14.65 9.17
CA ASN A 194 10.47 -15.13 10.34
C ASN A 194 9.96 -16.48 10.86
N ALA A 195 8.68 -16.79 10.64
CA ALA A 195 8.08 -18.06 11.00
C ALA A 195 8.11 -19.09 9.85
N ALA A 196 8.59 -18.68 8.67
CA ALA A 196 8.62 -19.51 7.48
C ALA A 196 10.03 -20.04 7.21
N THR A 197 10.10 -21.29 6.78
CA THR A 197 11.33 -21.95 6.31
C THR A 197 11.57 -21.76 4.81
N GLY A 198 10.61 -21.15 4.11
CA GLY A 198 10.66 -20.93 2.67
C GLY A 198 9.33 -20.46 2.10
N ALA A 199 9.27 -20.39 0.78
CA ALA A 199 8.08 -20.05 0.03
C ALA A 199 7.96 -20.88 -1.24
N ALA A 200 6.73 -21.06 -1.72
CA ALA A 200 6.42 -21.81 -2.93
C ALA A 200 5.36 -21.08 -3.76
N VAL A 201 5.31 -21.35 -5.05
CA VAL A 201 4.25 -20.87 -5.95
C VAL A 201 3.58 -22.05 -6.64
N THR A 202 2.26 -22.03 -6.72
CA THR A 202 1.43 -23.02 -7.42
C THR A 202 0.51 -22.34 -8.43
N VAL A 203 -0.12 -23.13 -9.30
CA VAL A 203 -1.17 -22.68 -10.21
C VAL A 203 -2.52 -23.09 -9.65
N GLU A 204 -3.36 -22.13 -9.31
CA GLU A 204 -4.61 -22.33 -8.58
C GLU A 204 -5.82 -21.84 -9.39
N PRO A 205 -7.05 -22.27 -9.05
CA PRO A 205 -8.27 -21.66 -9.59
C PRO A 205 -8.35 -20.15 -9.32
N ALA A 206 -9.13 -19.44 -10.12
CA ALA A 206 -9.42 -18.02 -9.92
C ALA A 206 -9.95 -17.75 -8.49
N GLY A 207 -9.41 -16.71 -7.85
CA GLY A 207 -9.67 -16.41 -6.43
C GLY A 207 -8.66 -17.04 -5.46
N GLY A 208 -7.84 -18.00 -5.93
CA GLY A 208 -6.92 -18.77 -5.10
C GLY A 208 -7.60 -19.88 -4.32
N SER A 209 -6.80 -20.57 -3.50
CA SER A 209 -7.17 -21.75 -2.73
C SER A 209 -6.78 -21.58 -1.25
N GLN A 210 -7.45 -22.32 -0.36
CA GLN A 210 -7.05 -22.39 1.06
C GLN A 210 -5.86 -23.32 1.28
N GLU A 211 -5.74 -24.35 0.44
CA GLU A 211 -4.63 -25.30 0.39
C GLU A 211 -4.19 -25.46 -1.08
N PRO A 212 -2.91 -25.79 -1.34
CA PRO A 212 -2.45 -26.04 -2.71
C PRO A 212 -3.27 -27.11 -3.42
N THR A 213 -3.81 -26.81 -4.60
CA THR A 213 -4.51 -27.81 -5.42
C THR A 213 -3.61 -28.46 -6.46
N THR A 214 -2.44 -27.85 -6.71
CA THR A 214 -1.41 -28.37 -7.62
C THR A 214 -0.06 -28.49 -6.91
N THR A 215 0.84 -29.29 -7.49
CA THR A 215 2.23 -29.33 -7.05
C THR A 215 2.90 -27.97 -7.28
N PRO A 216 3.80 -27.53 -6.38
CA PRO A 216 4.56 -26.31 -6.58
C PRO A 216 5.26 -26.28 -7.93
N VAL A 217 5.09 -25.18 -8.66
CA VAL A 217 5.80 -24.90 -9.91
C VAL A 217 7.16 -24.23 -9.66
N SER A 218 7.35 -23.67 -8.46
CA SER A 218 8.64 -23.14 -7.98
C SER A 218 8.64 -23.05 -6.45
N SER A 219 9.84 -23.10 -5.85
CA SER A 219 10.02 -22.94 -4.40
C SER A 219 11.42 -22.43 -4.05
N VAL A 220 11.53 -21.71 -2.93
CA VAL A 220 12.79 -21.26 -2.32
C VAL A 220 12.79 -21.56 -0.82
N SER A 221 13.97 -21.79 -0.26
CA SER A 221 14.17 -21.89 1.20
C SER A 221 14.68 -20.56 1.75
N PHE A 222 14.16 -20.17 2.91
CA PHE A 222 14.69 -19.06 3.69
C PHE A 222 15.73 -19.61 4.66
N GLY A 223 16.97 -19.15 4.52
CA GLY A 223 18.12 -19.57 5.34
C GLY A 223 18.17 -18.92 6.73
#